data_AF-A0A965VWR8-F1
#
_entry.id   AF-A0A965VWR8-F1
#
_cell.length_a   1.000
_cell.length_b   1.000
_cell.length_c   1.000
_cell.angle_alpha   90.00
_cell.angle_beta   90.00
_cell.angle_gamma   90.00
#
_symmetry.space_group_name_H-M   'P 1'
#
loop_
_entity.id
_entity.type
_entity.pdbx_description
1 polymer ?
#
loop_
_entity_poly.entity_id
_entity_poly.type
_entity_poly.pdbx_seq_one_letter_code
_entity_poly.pdbx_strand_id
1 'polypeptide(L)'
;MELEELMNESIEKLEGNFYSKKFYFSYSSLNKLMWSPAVFHQLYVLGIKEERQDAHLVQGKIIHALLLEPEKFQDNFVISPDNLPTGNTKTVIDRVFSHHKELANNGDTRTSLVEFTDAIIDILKDMNLHQSLKTDQQRIDKIFTPDAVNYWNFLRSKGNKTLIDQQSYDFCVNAVDMIKTDSKLCTLLGHDLNDFSNKEVFNELPLMVDMADKSFGLKGIVDNLVIDHDKKILYINDVKTTSKDLKDFPETVEFYSYWMQAVIYSTLVSINFSNLREAGYE
;
A
#
# COMPACT_ATOMS: atom_id res chain seq x y z
N MET A 1 -2.29 16.59 -37.68
CA MET A 1 -1.58 15.66 -38.59
C MET A 1 -0.42 14.97 -37.87
N GLU A 2 0.78 15.54 -37.72
CA GLU A 2 1.91 14.82 -37.09
C GLU A 2 1.65 14.37 -35.64
N LEU A 3 0.98 15.21 -34.82
CA LEU A 3 0.70 14.87 -33.42
C LEU A 3 -0.38 13.78 -33.26
N GLU A 4 -1.36 13.77 -34.15
CA GLU A 4 -2.44 12.77 -34.17
C GLU A 4 -1.93 11.42 -34.66
N GLU A 5 -1.04 11.43 -35.66
CA GLU A 5 -0.36 10.21 -36.14
C GLU A 5 0.50 9.60 -35.05
N LEU A 6 1.32 10.40 -34.36
CA LEU A 6 2.13 9.94 -33.22
C LEU A 6 1.29 9.38 -32.06
N MET A 7 0.14 10.01 -31.78
CA MET A 7 -0.79 9.49 -30.77
C MET A 7 -1.40 8.15 -31.18
N ASN A 8 -1.80 8.00 -32.44
CA ASN A 8 -2.36 6.75 -32.96
C ASN A 8 -1.32 5.62 -32.95
N GLU A 9 -0.09 5.87 -33.40
CA GLU A 9 1.01 4.89 -33.33
C GLU A 9 1.28 4.44 -31.87
N SER A 10 1.23 5.38 -30.92
CA SER A 10 1.38 5.05 -29.51
C SER A 10 0.24 4.18 -28.99
N ILE A 11 -1.00 4.45 -29.40
CA ILE A 11 -2.17 3.65 -29.02
C ILE A 11 -2.04 2.22 -29.59
N GLU A 12 -1.77 2.09 -30.89
CA GLU A 12 -1.61 0.78 -31.54
C GLU A 12 -0.52 -0.07 -30.88
N LYS A 13 0.61 0.56 -30.51
CA LYS A 13 1.69 -0.12 -29.79
C LYS A 13 1.24 -0.62 -28.41
N LEU A 14 0.48 0.18 -27.67
CA LEU A 14 -0.03 -0.18 -26.34
C LEU A 14 -1.05 -1.33 -26.44
N GLU A 15 -1.97 -1.25 -27.39
CA GLU A 15 -2.93 -2.32 -27.68
C GLU A 15 -2.22 -3.60 -28.11
N GLY A 16 -1.26 -3.52 -29.04
CA GLY A 16 -0.47 -4.65 -29.48
C GLY A 16 0.26 -5.34 -28.32
N ASN A 17 0.85 -4.55 -27.41
CA ASN A 17 1.48 -5.07 -26.19
C ASN A 17 0.47 -5.76 -25.26
N PHE A 18 -0.74 -5.23 -25.12
CA PHE A 18 -1.80 -5.84 -24.33
C PHE A 18 -2.24 -7.19 -24.91
N TYR A 19 -2.58 -7.23 -26.20
CA TYR A 19 -3.08 -8.43 -26.87
C TYR A 19 -2.01 -9.49 -27.16
N SER A 20 -0.72 -9.13 -27.12
CA SER A 20 0.39 -10.08 -27.29
C SER A 20 0.53 -11.10 -26.15
N LYS A 21 -0.13 -10.86 -25.02
CA LYS A 21 -0.04 -11.69 -23.81
C LYS A 21 -1.43 -12.06 -23.29
N LYS A 22 -1.50 -13.20 -22.62
CA LYS A 22 -2.71 -13.62 -21.91
C LYS A 22 -3.03 -12.62 -20.80
N PHE A 23 -4.27 -12.12 -20.78
CA PHE A 23 -4.73 -11.24 -19.72
C PHE A 23 -5.36 -12.04 -18.58
N TYR A 24 -5.05 -11.67 -17.34
CA TYR A 24 -5.64 -12.25 -16.15
C TYR A 24 -6.52 -11.21 -15.48
N PHE A 25 -7.83 -11.45 -15.48
CA PHE A 25 -8.79 -10.55 -14.85
C PHE A 25 -8.72 -10.67 -13.32
N SER A 26 -8.52 -9.54 -12.67
CA SER A 26 -8.86 -9.35 -11.25
C SER A 26 -10.28 -8.83 -11.10
N TYR A 27 -10.83 -8.93 -9.88
CA TYR A 27 -12.09 -8.29 -9.50
C TYR A 27 -12.16 -6.82 -9.98
N SER A 28 -11.13 -6.02 -9.69
CA SER A 28 -11.09 -4.60 -10.10
C SER A 28 -11.13 -4.44 -11.63
N SER A 29 -10.38 -5.25 -12.37
CA SER A 29 -10.35 -5.16 -13.83
C SER A 29 -11.67 -5.58 -14.46
N LEU A 30 -12.31 -6.64 -13.93
CA LEU A 30 -13.59 -7.12 -14.42
C LEU A 30 -14.72 -6.14 -14.06
N ASN A 31 -14.69 -5.59 -12.85
CA ASN A 31 -15.65 -4.58 -12.41
C ASN A 31 -15.59 -3.32 -13.29
N LYS A 32 -14.38 -2.84 -13.61
CA LYS A 32 -14.19 -1.71 -14.54
C LYS A 32 -14.70 -2.04 -15.94
N LEU A 33 -14.48 -3.26 -16.43
CA LEU A 33 -15.00 -3.70 -17.73
C LEU A 33 -16.53 -3.73 -17.76
N MET A 34 -17.17 -4.27 -16.72
CA MET A 34 -18.64 -4.30 -16.61
C MET A 34 -19.23 -2.89 -16.50
N TRP A 35 -18.56 -1.99 -15.78
CA TRP A 35 -19.00 -0.61 -15.62
C TRP A 35 -18.84 0.22 -16.90
N SER A 36 -17.68 0.15 -17.55
CA SER A 36 -17.42 0.84 -18.81
C SER A 36 -16.24 0.21 -19.56
N PRO A 37 -16.50 -0.44 -20.72
CA PRO A 37 -15.44 -0.95 -21.58
C PRO A 37 -14.44 0.11 -22.03
N ALA A 38 -14.88 1.35 -22.22
CA ALA A 38 -14.00 2.47 -22.57
C ALA A 38 -13.01 2.79 -21.43
N VAL A 39 -13.47 2.78 -20.18
CA VAL A 39 -12.58 3.00 -19.03
C VAL A 39 -11.66 1.81 -18.80
N PHE A 40 -12.14 0.58 -19.00
CA PHE A 40 -11.26 -0.59 -19.00
C PHE A 40 -10.13 -0.45 -20.03
N HIS A 41 -10.47 -0.03 -21.25
CA HIS A 41 -9.48 0.19 -22.31
C HIS A 41 -8.44 1.23 -21.90
N GLN A 42 -8.85 2.40 -21.41
CA GLN A 42 -7.94 3.43 -20.93
C GLN A 42 -7.01 2.93 -19.82
N LEU A 43 -7.57 2.27 -18.80
CA LEU A 43 -6.80 1.88 -17.61
C LEU A 43 -5.90 0.66 -17.83
N TYR A 44 -6.42 -0.38 -18.49
CA TYR A 44 -5.77 -1.69 -18.56
C TYR A 44 -5.10 -1.96 -19.92
N VAL A 45 -5.62 -1.40 -21.02
CA VAL A 45 -5.06 -1.57 -22.36
C VAL A 45 -4.03 -0.47 -22.65
N LEU A 46 -4.39 0.79 -22.40
CA LEU A 46 -3.49 1.94 -22.62
C LEU A 46 -2.60 2.27 -21.41
N GLY A 47 -2.89 1.72 -20.23
CA GLY A 47 -2.08 1.94 -19.03
C GLY A 47 -2.18 3.35 -18.42
N ILE A 48 -3.25 4.08 -18.76
CA ILE A 48 -3.53 5.40 -18.18
C ILE A 48 -3.91 5.20 -16.71
N LYS A 49 -3.18 5.82 -15.78
CA LYS A 49 -3.46 5.66 -14.34
C LYS A 49 -4.47 6.69 -13.86
N GLU A 50 -5.47 6.25 -13.10
CA GLU A 50 -6.29 7.14 -12.26
C GLU A 50 -5.51 7.50 -10.99
N GLU A 51 -5.31 8.78 -10.71
CA GLU A 51 -4.94 9.24 -9.36
C GLU A 51 -6.20 9.33 -8.50
N ARG A 52 -6.43 8.35 -7.62
CA ARG A 52 -7.43 8.47 -6.55
C ARG A 52 -6.73 8.52 -5.19
N GLN A 53 -6.98 9.60 -4.46
CA GLN A 53 -6.49 9.84 -3.10
C GLN A 53 -7.65 10.10 -2.12
N ASP A 54 -8.64 9.21 -2.06
CA ASP A 54 -9.70 9.31 -1.04
C ASP A 54 -9.20 8.80 0.32
N ALA A 55 -9.33 9.61 1.38
CA ALA A 55 -8.84 9.30 2.72
C ALA A 55 -9.39 7.98 3.31
N HIS A 56 -10.67 7.65 3.04
CA HIS A 56 -11.26 6.38 3.48
C HIS A 56 -10.62 5.15 2.81
N LEU A 57 -10.16 5.29 1.55
CA LEU A 57 -9.42 4.23 0.89
C LEU A 57 -8.03 4.04 1.51
N VAL A 58 -7.46 5.10 2.09
CA VAL A 58 -6.18 5.02 2.82
C VAL A 58 -6.37 4.28 4.15
N GLN A 59 -7.41 4.61 4.93
CA GLN A 59 -7.71 3.91 6.19
C GLN A 59 -7.93 2.41 6.00
N GLY A 60 -8.71 2.01 4.99
CA GLY A 60 -8.90 0.60 4.67
C GLY A 60 -7.58 -0.11 4.40
N LYS A 61 -6.69 0.48 3.58
CA LYS A 61 -5.37 -0.10 3.29
C LYS A 61 -4.46 -0.19 4.53
N ILE A 62 -4.54 0.78 5.44
CA ILE A 62 -3.79 0.75 6.71
C ILE A 62 -4.27 -0.42 7.57
N ILE A 63 -5.59 -0.60 7.70
CA ILE A 63 -6.17 -1.69 8.49
C ILE A 63 -5.76 -3.05 7.90
N HIS A 64 -5.84 -3.23 6.58
CA HIS A 64 -5.36 -4.46 5.93
C HIS A 64 -3.89 -4.72 6.24
N ALA A 65 -3.02 -3.73 6.03
CA ALA A 65 -1.59 -3.88 6.29
C ALA A 65 -1.31 -4.24 7.77
N LEU A 66 -1.92 -3.55 8.72
CA LEU A 66 -1.71 -3.82 10.15
C LEU A 66 -2.28 -5.18 10.62
N LEU A 67 -3.35 -5.65 9.96
CA LEU A 67 -4.02 -6.90 10.31
C LEU A 67 -3.34 -8.12 9.67
N LEU A 68 -3.00 -8.02 8.38
CA LEU A 68 -2.66 -9.15 7.52
C LEU A 68 -1.16 -9.24 7.21
N GLU A 69 -0.47 -8.11 7.02
CA GLU A 69 0.97 -8.02 6.70
C GLU A 69 1.68 -6.91 7.50
N PRO A 70 1.63 -6.94 8.86
CA PRO A 70 2.14 -5.85 9.69
C PRO A 70 3.63 -5.58 9.48
N GLU A 71 4.40 -6.59 9.06
CA GLU A 71 5.81 -6.47 8.71
C GLU A 71 6.05 -5.59 7.48
N LYS A 72 5.08 -5.52 6.54
CA LYS A 72 5.14 -4.70 5.33
C LYS A 72 4.54 -3.30 5.52
N PHE A 73 4.05 -2.99 6.72
CA PHE A 73 3.44 -1.68 6.99
C PHE A 73 4.42 -0.53 6.69
N GLN A 74 5.64 -0.64 7.20
CA GLN A 74 6.68 0.38 7.05
C GLN A 74 7.22 0.49 5.62
N ASP A 75 6.94 -0.48 4.73
CA ASP A 75 7.31 -0.41 3.31
C ASP A 75 6.37 0.51 2.54
N ASN A 76 5.11 0.58 2.96
CA ASN A 76 4.04 1.26 2.23
C ASN A 76 3.61 2.59 2.88
N PHE A 77 3.83 2.74 4.18
CA PHE A 77 3.33 3.85 4.97
C PHE A 77 4.43 4.53 5.80
N VAL A 78 4.26 5.82 6.02
CA VAL A 78 5.08 6.60 6.97
C VAL A 78 4.16 7.45 7.82
N ILE A 79 4.39 7.46 9.12
CA ILE A 79 3.64 8.28 10.07
C ILE A 79 4.28 9.66 10.15
N SER A 80 3.46 10.70 10.06
CA SER A 80 3.89 12.08 10.23
C SER A 80 4.38 12.29 11.66
N PRO A 81 5.52 12.95 11.88
CA PRO A 81 5.93 13.38 13.21
C PRO A 81 4.87 14.30 13.83
N ASP A 82 4.62 14.17 15.14
CA ASP A 82 3.71 15.03 15.90
C ASP A 82 4.13 16.51 15.84
N ASN A 83 5.45 16.74 15.88
CA ASN A 83 6.06 18.05 15.77
C ASN A 83 6.96 18.09 14.54
N LEU A 84 6.65 19.02 13.63
CA LEU A 84 7.53 19.37 12.54
C LEU A 84 8.30 20.64 12.93
N PRO A 85 9.61 20.73 12.62
CA PRO A 85 10.30 22.00 12.73
C PRO A 85 9.55 23.05 11.89
N THR A 86 9.51 24.29 12.37
CA THR A 86 8.84 25.40 11.68
C THR A 86 9.85 26.46 11.24
N GLY A 87 9.42 27.33 10.31
CA GLY A 87 10.22 28.46 9.85
C GLY A 87 11.56 28.07 9.22
N ASN A 88 12.62 28.74 9.67
CA ASN A 88 13.92 28.63 9.03
C ASN A 88 14.59 27.26 9.24
N THR A 89 14.38 26.62 10.41
CA THR A 89 14.94 25.27 10.66
C THR A 89 14.43 24.27 9.65
N LYS A 90 13.11 24.27 9.37
CA LYS A 90 12.53 23.41 8.32
C LYS A 90 13.14 23.67 6.96
N THR A 91 13.24 24.94 6.59
CA THR A 91 13.81 25.36 5.29
C THR A 91 15.25 24.89 5.12
N VAL A 92 16.05 24.97 6.19
CA VAL A 92 17.43 24.45 6.19
C VAL A 92 17.41 22.93 5.97
N ILE A 93 16.63 22.17 6.73
CA ILE A 93 16.56 20.71 6.59
C ILE A 93 16.08 20.27 5.20
N ASP A 94 15.07 20.94 4.63
CA ASP A 94 14.57 20.65 3.27
C ASP A 94 15.65 20.85 2.20
N ARG A 95 16.46 21.92 2.33
CA ARG A 95 17.59 22.18 1.43
C ARG A 95 18.70 21.15 1.58
N VAL A 96 19.09 20.82 2.81
CA VAL A 96 20.10 19.77 3.07
C VAL A 96 19.62 18.44 2.51
N PHE A 97 18.34 18.11 2.67
CA PHE A 97 17.78 16.85 2.19
C PHE A 97 17.73 16.77 0.66
N SER A 98 17.43 17.89 0.00
CA SER A 98 17.49 18.00 -1.47
C SER A 98 18.91 17.75 -1.97
N HIS A 99 19.91 18.35 -1.33
CA HIS A 99 21.31 18.12 -1.66
C HIS A 99 21.75 16.66 -1.39
N HIS A 100 21.30 16.08 -0.29
CA HIS A 100 21.55 14.66 0.02
C HIS A 100 21.00 13.73 -1.07
N LYS A 101 19.81 14.00 -1.64
CA LYS A 101 19.29 13.21 -2.76
C LYS A 101 20.19 13.28 -4.00
N GLU A 102 20.68 14.46 -4.33
CA GLU A 102 21.61 14.65 -5.45
C GLU A 102 22.93 13.89 -5.22
N LEU A 103 23.48 13.98 -4.01
CA LEU A 103 24.71 13.29 -3.63
C LEU A 103 24.54 11.76 -3.61
N ALA A 104 23.43 11.25 -3.07
CA ALA A 104 23.14 9.82 -3.03
C ALA A 104 23.04 9.22 -4.44
N ASN A 105 22.45 9.95 -5.40
CA ASN A 105 22.42 9.56 -6.80
C ASN A 105 23.83 9.49 -7.44
N ASN A 106 24.80 10.17 -6.84
CA ASN A 106 26.21 10.17 -7.25
C ASN A 106 27.10 9.27 -6.37
N GLY A 107 26.50 8.37 -5.56
CA GLY A 107 27.23 7.35 -4.80
C GLY A 107 27.61 7.74 -3.37
N ASP A 108 27.10 8.85 -2.83
CA ASP A 108 27.31 9.21 -1.43
C ASP A 108 26.56 8.24 -0.48
N THR A 109 27.24 7.80 0.59
CA THR A 109 26.72 6.81 1.55
C THR A 109 26.33 7.40 2.89
N ARG A 110 26.43 8.72 3.09
CA ARG A 110 26.06 9.38 4.36
C ARG A 110 24.54 9.34 4.52
N THR A 111 24.09 9.18 5.76
CA THR A 111 22.67 8.90 6.05
C THR A 111 22.11 9.72 7.20
N SER A 112 22.98 10.23 8.07
CA SER A 112 22.62 10.95 9.28
C SER A 112 22.80 12.45 9.08
N LEU A 113 21.88 13.26 9.60
CA LEU A 113 21.93 14.72 9.49
C LEU A 113 23.28 15.30 9.97
N VAL A 114 23.85 14.70 11.02
CA VAL A 114 25.17 15.05 11.61
C VAL A 114 26.33 14.97 10.62
N GLU A 115 26.21 14.19 9.55
CA GLU A 115 27.25 14.04 8.53
C GLU A 115 27.21 15.16 7.47
N PHE A 116 26.25 16.08 7.58
CA PHE A 116 26.02 17.20 6.65
C PHE A 116 26.23 18.57 7.32
N THR A 117 27.03 18.65 8.38
CA THR A 117 27.31 19.91 9.10
C THR A 117 27.82 21.02 8.20
N ASP A 118 28.71 20.70 7.24
CA ASP A 118 29.28 21.69 6.33
C ASP A 118 28.21 22.28 5.41
N ALA A 119 27.35 21.42 4.83
CA ALA A 119 26.24 21.84 4.00
C ALA A 119 25.23 22.70 4.79
N ILE A 120 24.98 22.35 6.05
CA ILE A 120 24.13 23.14 6.95
C ILE A 120 24.73 24.54 7.14
N ILE A 121 26.03 24.63 7.43
CA ILE A 121 26.70 25.93 7.61
C ILE A 121 26.61 26.79 6.34
N ASP A 122 26.83 26.21 5.16
CA ASP A 122 26.76 26.95 3.91
C ASP A 122 25.33 27.44 3.61
N ILE A 123 24.32 26.62 3.87
CA ILE A 123 22.91 27.02 3.76
C ILE A 123 22.58 28.15 4.76
N LEU A 124 23.09 28.07 5.99
CA LEU A 124 22.87 29.12 7.00
C LEU A 124 23.49 30.46 6.58
N LYS A 125 24.66 30.44 5.92
CA LYS A 125 25.31 31.64 5.36
C LYS A 125 24.48 32.21 4.21
N ASP A 126 24.05 31.37 3.27
CA ASP A 126 23.21 31.76 2.13
C ASP A 126 21.89 32.41 2.59
N MET A 127 21.26 31.84 3.63
CA MET A 127 20.03 32.38 4.22
C MET A 127 20.26 33.57 5.15
N ASN A 128 21.50 33.98 5.40
CA ASN A 128 21.88 34.94 6.44
C ASN A 128 21.29 34.62 7.83
N LEU A 129 21.18 33.34 8.16
CA LEU A 129 20.57 32.87 9.40
C LEU A 129 21.64 32.60 10.47
N HIS A 130 21.41 33.06 11.71
CA HIS A 130 22.31 32.84 12.85
C HIS A 130 23.74 33.36 12.67
N GLN A 131 23.96 34.29 11.75
CA GLN A 131 25.30 34.81 11.43
C GLN A 131 25.93 35.63 12.56
N SER A 132 25.13 36.18 13.47
CA SER A 132 25.59 36.89 14.67
C SER A 132 26.22 35.99 15.74
N LEU A 133 26.09 34.67 15.64
CA LEU A 133 26.75 33.72 16.54
C LEU A 133 28.26 33.66 16.26
N LYS A 134 29.05 33.35 17.30
CA LYS A 134 30.52 33.47 17.25
C LYS A 134 31.21 32.28 16.59
N THR A 135 30.61 31.10 16.69
CA THR A 135 31.20 29.86 16.17
C THR A 135 30.21 29.08 15.31
N ASP A 136 30.72 28.27 14.39
CA ASP A 136 29.91 27.37 13.57
C ASP A 136 29.20 26.32 14.41
N GLN A 137 29.83 25.81 15.48
CA GLN A 137 29.17 24.89 16.40
C GLN A 137 27.88 25.47 17.00
N GLN A 138 27.90 26.74 17.42
CA GLN A 138 26.69 27.41 17.94
C GLN A 138 25.58 27.51 16.90
N ARG A 139 25.92 27.64 15.61
CA ARG A 139 24.97 27.68 14.51
C ARG A 139 24.37 26.29 14.26
N ILE A 140 25.23 25.27 14.26
CA ILE A 140 24.84 23.86 14.13
C ILE A 140 23.89 23.48 15.27
N ASP A 141 24.23 23.79 16.53
CA ASP A 141 23.40 23.47 17.70
C ASP A 141 22.00 24.10 17.65
N LYS A 142 21.83 25.23 16.94
CA LYS A 142 20.50 25.84 16.71
C LYS A 142 19.65 25.08 15.71
N ILE A 143 20.27 24.31 14.82
CA ILE A 143 19.58 23.47 13.83
C ILE A 143 19.41 22.04 14.34
N PHE A 144 20.37 21.50 15.09
CA PHE A 144 20.34 20.15 15.67
C PHE A 144 19.42 20.05 16.89
N THR A 145 18.13 20.26 16.66
CA THR A 145 17.09 19.95 17.64
C THR A 145 16.59 18.52 17.45
N PRO A 146 16.00 17.88 18.49
CA PRO A 146 15.35 16.58 18.33
C PRO A 146 14.32 16.57 17.19
N ASP A 147 13.53 17.65 17.05
CA ASP A 147 12.53 17.79 15.98
C ASP A 147 13.16 17.82 14.59
N ALA A 148 14.32 18.46 14.42
CA ALA A 148 15.04 18.51 13.14
C ALA A 148 15.60 17.14 12.75
N VAL A 149 16.17 16.40 13.71
CA VAL A 149 16.67 15.04 13.48
C VAL A 149 15.51 14.08 13.14
N ASN A 150 14.39 14.18 13.85
CA ASN A 150 13.19 13.41 13.56
C ASN A 150 12.63 13.73 12.17
N TYR A 151 12.60 15.01 11.79
CA TYR A 151 12.14 15.43 10.47
C TYR A 151 13.06 14.94 9.34
N TRP A 152 14.39 14.96 9.55
CA TRP A 152 15.34 14.37 8.61
C TRP A 152 15.09 12.87 8.39
N ASN A 153 14.94 12.11 9.49
CA ASN A 153 14.67 10.68 9.42
C ASN A 153 13.33 10.41 8.72
N PHE A 154 12.31 11.22 8.98
CA PHE A 154 11.03 11.19 8.29
C PHE A 154 11.16 11.44 6.78
N LEU A 155 11.91 12.46 6.36
CA LEU A 155 12.12 12.75 4.94
C LEU A 155 12.82 11.58 4.23
N ARG A 156 13.79 10.93 4.89
CA ARG A 156 14.47 9.72 4.39
C ARG A 156 13.51 8.53 4.28
N SER A 157 12.69 8.29 5.29
CA SER A 157 11.79 7.13 5.31
C SER A 157 10.57 7.30 4.40
N LYS A 158 10.15 8.54 4.13
CA LYS A 158 8.95 8.86 3.35
C LYS A 158 8.98 8.30 1.94
N GLY A 159 10.05 8.50 1.17
CA GLY A 159 10.14 8.01 -0.22
C GLY A 159 8.84 8.21 -1.03
N ASN A 160 8.31 7.12 -1.59
CA ASN A 160 7.01 7.06 -2.28
C ASN A 160 5.88 6.52 -1.38
N LYS A 161 6.11 6.40 -0.07
CA LYS A 161 5.16 5.87 0.91
C LYS A 161 4.01 6.84 1.13
N THR A 162 2.87 6.30 1.52
CA THR A 162 1.70 7.09 1.89
C THR A 162 1.93 7.72 3.26
N LEU A 163 1.78 9.04 3.33
CA LEU A 163 1.86 9.79 4.58
C LEU A 163 0.56 9.65 5.37
N ILE A 164 0.66 9.31 6.65
CA ILE A 164 -0.49 9.19 7.57
C ILE A 164 -0.23 10.09 8.78
N ASP A 165 -1.24 10.77 9.28
CA ASP A 165 -1.16 11.45 10.57
C ASP A 165 -1.31 10.47 11.75
N GLN A 166 -0.82 10.86 12.94
CA GLN A 166 -0.85 10.01 14.13
C GLN A 166 -2.28 9.62 14.55
N GLN A 167 -3.25 10.53 14.43
CA GLN A 167 -4.63 10.28 14.80
C GLN A 167 -5.28 9.19 13.92
N SER A 168 -5.06 9.25 12.61
CA SER A 168 -5.53 8.25 11.65
C SER A 168 -4.87 6.89 11.89
N TYR A 169 -3.57 6.88 12.22
CA TYR A 169 -2.85 5.65 12.59
C TYR A 169 -3.43 5.02 13.86
N ASP A 170 -3.57 5.80 14.93
CA ASP A 170 -4.12 5.34 16.22
C ASP A 170 -5.54 4.79 16.07
N PHE A 171 -6.37 5.43 15.24
CA PHE A 171 -7.69 4.92 14.90
C PHE A 171 -7.62 3.52 14.27
N CYS A 172 -6.74 3.32 13.29
CA CYS A 172 -6.59 2.04 12.61
C CYS A 172 -6.03 0.95 13.53
N VAL A 173 -5.06 1.30 14.40
CA VAL A 173 -4.53 0.38 15.42
C VAL A 173 -5.65 -0.08 16.34
N ASN A 174 -6.46 0.85 16.87
CA ASN A 174 -7.58 0.51 17.73
C ASN A 174 -8.60 -0.40 17.01
N ALA A 175 -8.90 -0.13 15.72
CA ALA A 175 -9.79 -0.98 14.94
C ALA A 175 -9.23 -2.42 14.78
N VAL A 176 -7.93 -2.55 14.53
CA VAL A 176 -7.24 -3.85 14.45
C VAL A 176 -7.22 -4.56 15.81
N ASP A 177 -7.00 -3.83 16.90
CA ASP A 177 -7.01 -4.38 18.25
C ASP A 177 -8.40 -4.92 18.63
N MET A 178 -9.47 -4.24 18.22
CA MET A 178 -10.83 -4.76 18.38
C MET A 178 -11.05 -6.09 17.65
N ILE A 179 -10.48 -6.26 16.45
CA ILE A 179 -10.54 -7.53 15.71
C ILE A 179 -9.71 -8.59 16.44
N LYS A 180 -8.49 -8.26 16.87
CA LYS A 180 -7.54 -9.18 17.52
C LYS A 180 -7.93 -9.56 18.96
N THR A 181 -8.86 -8.82 19.58
CA THR A 181 -9.39 -9.15 20.91
C THR A 181 -10.75 -9.85 20.86
N ASP A 182 -11.41 -9.87 19.70
CA ASP A 182 -12.63 -10.66 19.52
C ASP A 182 -12.28 -12.12 19.22
N SER A 183 -12.61 -13.01 20.16
CA SER A 183 -12.32 -14.45 20.03
C SER A 183 -12.85 -15.09 18.74
N LYS A 184 -14.04 -14.68 18.25
CA LYS A 184 -14.64 -15.28 17.05
C LYS A 184 -13.89 -14.85 15.81
N LEU A 185 -13.53 -13.56 15.72
CA LEU A 185 -12.77 -13.03 14.60
C LEU A 185 -11.34 -13.58 14.58
N CYS A 186 -10.70 -13.70 15.75
CA CYS A 186 -9.38 -14.34 15.85
C CYS A 186 -9.39 -15.79 15.35
N THR A 187 -10.36 -16.59 15.77
CA THR A 187 -10.48 -17.97 15.29
C THR A 187 -10.79 -18.04 13.80
N LEU A 188 -11.60 -17.11 13.27
CA LEU A 188 -11.96 -17.06 11.84
C LEU A 188 -10.76 -16.67 10.96
N LEU A 189 -9.95 -15.71 11.40
CA LEU A 189 -8.77 -15.21 10.68
C LEU A 189 -7.49 -16.02 10.96
N GLY A 190 -7.52 -16.91 11.96
CA GLY A 190 -6.37 -17.72 12.36
C GLY A 190 -5.30 -16.94 13.12
N HIS A 191 -5.71 -15.97 13.95
CA HIS A 191 -4.78 -15.20 14.80
C HIS A 191 -4.53 -15.82 16.19
N ASP A 192 -5.28 -16.86 16.57
CA ASP A 192 -5.21 -17.54 17.87
C ASP A 192 -4.45 -18.88 17.82
N LEU A 193 -3.65 -19.09 16.77
CA LEU A 193 -2.94 -20.36 16.56
C LEU A 193 -1.75 -20.54 17.51
N ASN A 194 -1.51 -21.81 17.82
CA ASN A 194 -0.35 -22.29 18.58
C ASN A 194 0.25 -23.52 17.90
N ASP A 195 1.38 -24.03 18.40
CA ASP A 195 2.11 -25.17 17.82
C ASP A 195 1.30 -26.46 17.68
N PHE A 196 0.15 -26.59 18.37
CA PHE A 196 -0.75 -27.75 18.28
C PHE A 196 -1.92 -27.53 17.30
N SER A 197 -2.03 -26.34 16.71
CA SER A 197 -3.12 -26.02 15.81
C SER A 197 -2.89 -26.66 14.45
N ASN A 198 -3.80 -27.57 14.05
CA ASN A 198 -3.75 -28.22 12.74
C ASN A 198 -4.41 -27.32 11.67
N LYS A 199 -3.86 -26.11 11.52
CA LYS A 199 -4.36 -25.07 10.62
C LYS A 199 -3.23 -24.38 9.88
N GLU A 200 -3.47 -24.04 8.62
CA GLU A 200 -2.59 -23.17 7.83
C GLU A 200 -3.27 -21.82 7.62
N VAL A 201 -2.50 -20.72 7.65
CA VAL A 201 -3.00 -19.36 7.44
C VAL A 201 -2.12 -18.66 6.40
N PHE A 202 -2.76 -18.11 5.38
CA PHE A 202 -2.11 -17.33 4.34
C PHE A 202 -2.78 -15.95 4.27
N ASN A 203 -1.98 -14.90 4.44
CA ASN A 203 -2.45 -13.52 4.31
C ASN A 203 -1.96 -12.91 3.00
N GLU A 204 -2.79 -12.07 2.39
CA GLU A 204 -2.51 -11.36 1.14
C GLU A 204 -1.92 -12.30 0.06
N LEU A 205 -2.53 -13.47 -0.10
CA LEU A 205 -2.04 -14.57 -0.94
C LEU A 205 -2.32 -14.28 -2.43
N PRO A 206 -1.30 -13.99 -3.26
CA PRO A 206 -1.51 -13.78 -4.68
C PRO A 206 -1.77 -15.12 -5.37
N LEU A 207 -2.94 -15.25 -5.99
CA LEU A 207 -3.33 -16.43 -6.76
C LEU A 207 -3.63 -16.05 -8.20
N MET A 208 -3.39 -17.01 -9.09
CA MET A 208 -3.66 -16.90 -10.52
C MET A 208 -4.09 -18.26 -11.05
N VAL A 209 -5.03 -18.27 -11.98
CA VAL A 209 -5.49 -19.49 -12.65
C VAL A 209 -5.73 -19.22 -14.12
N ASP A 210 -5.41 -20.21 -14.94
CA ASP A 210 -5.90 -20.27 -16.30
C ASP A 210 -7.33 -20.80 -16.33
N MET A 211 -8.22 -20.10 -17.03
CA MET A 211 -9.56 -20.59 -17.26
C MET A 211 -9.54 -21.54 -18.45
N ALA A 212 -9.97 -22.79 -18.23
CA ALA A 212 -10.14 -23.75 -19.32
C ALA A 212 -11.06 -23.15 -20.40
N ASP A 213 -10.67 -23.34 -21.67
CA ASP A 213 -11.41 -22.87 -22.84
C ASP A 213 -11.60 -21.34 -22.97
N LYS A 214 -10.78 -20.53 -22.27
CA LYS A 214 -10.79 -19.07 -22.39
C LYS A 214 -9.42 -18.52 -22.79
N SER A 215 -9.43 -17.44 -23.57
CA SER A 215 -8.24 -16.67 -23.93
C SER A 215 -7.71 -15.79 -22.79
N PHE A 216 -8.35 -15.84 -21.61
CA PHE A 216 -7.98 -15.10 -20.41
C PHE A 216 -7.90 -16.03 -19.19
N GLY A 217 -7.26 -15.56 -18.14
CA GLY A 217 -7.27 -16.20 -16.82
C GLY A 217 -7.89 -15.31 -15.75
N LEU A 218 -7.89 -15.78 -14.50
CA LEU A 218 -8.24 -14.97 -13.34
C LEU A 218 -7.01 -14.79 -12.45
N LYS A 219 -6.95 -13.67 -11.74
CA LYS A 219 -5.98 -13.43 -10.67
C LYS A 219 -6.60 -12.64 -9.53
N GLY A 220 -6.03 -12.77 -8.34
CA GLY A 220 -6.48 -12.04 -7.17
C GLY A 220 -5.43 -12.09 -6.07
N ILE A 221 -5.63 -11.28 -5.04
CA ILE A 221 -4.86 -11.34 -3.80
C ILE A 221 -5.90 -11.65 -2.73
N VAL A 222 -5.88 -12.87 -2.20
CA VAL A 222 -6.85 -13.28 -1.17
C VAL A 222 -6.37 -12.71 0.16
N ASP A 223 -7.15 -11.82 0.77
CA ASP A 223 -6.78 -11.13 2.01
C ASP A 223 -6.37 -12.11 3.11
N ASN A 224 -7.18 -13.13 3.38
CA ASN A 224 -6.88 -14.19 4.35
C ASN A 224 -7.52 -15.53 3.92
N LEU A 225 -6.70 -16.57 3.91
CA LEU A 225 -7.11 -17.96 3.68
C LEU A 225 -6.71 -18.78 4.91
N VAL A 226 -7.68 -19.39 5.59
CA VAL A 226 -7.44 -20.33 6.69
C VAL A 226 -7.85 -21.73 6.26
N ILE A 227 -6.93 -22.68 6.34
CA ILE A 227 -7.19 -24.10 6.07
C ILE A 227 -7.30 -24.81 7.42
N ASP A 228 -8.49 -25.29 7.77
CA ASP A 228 -8.74 -26.07 8.98
C ASP A 228 -8.73 -27.56 8.61
N HIS A 229 -7.62 -28.25 8.89
CA HIS A 229 -7.46 -29.66 8.53
C HIS A 229 -8.26 -30.60 9.41
N ASP A 230 -8.60 -30.20 10.64
CA ASP A 230 -9.42 -31.00 11.54
C ASP A 230 -10.86 -31.07 11.02
N LYS A 231 -11.37 -29.96 10.50
CA LYS A 231 -12.72 -29.88 9.90
C LYS A 231 -12.74 -30.16 8.40
N LYS A 232 -11.57 -30.11 7.75
CA LYS A 232 -11.41 -30.09 6.29
C LYS A 232 -12.18 -28.95 5.62
N ILE A 233 -12.02 -27.73 6.14
CA ILE A 233 -12.71 -26.54 5.61
C ILE A 233 -11.68 -25.47 5.24
N LEU A 234 -11.87 -24.84 4.08
CA LEU A 234 -11.12 -23.65 3.67
C LEU A 234 -11.98 -22.41 3.88
N TYR A 235 -11.56 -21.55 4.81
CA TYR A 235 -12.19 -20.25 5.05
C TYR A 235 -11.50 -19.17 4.21
N ILE A 236 -12.25 -18.57 3.29
CA ILE A 236 -11.81 -17.43 2.48
C ILE A 236 -12.41 -16.18 3.10
N ASN A 237 -11.57 -15.36 3.71
CA ASN A 237 -11.97 -14.13 4.39
C ASN A 237 -11.49 -12.92 3.59
N ASP A 238 -12.37 -11.94 3.40
CA ASP A 238 -12.07 -10.65 2.77
C ASP A 238 -12.53 -9.55 3.75
N VAL A 239 -11.58 -8.69 4.14
CA VAL A 239 -11.81 -7.68 5.18
C VAL A 239 -12.35 -6.43 4.50
N LYS A 240 -13.47 -5.90 4.99
CA LYS A 240 -14.09 -4.68 4.46
C LYS A 240 -14.27 -3.63 5.54
N THR A 241 -13.86 -2.41 5.23
CA THR A 241 -14.15 -1.21 6.01
C THR A 241 -15.22 -0.40 5.31
N THR A 242 -16.15 0.18 6.07
CA THR A 242 -17.22 1.04 5.52
C THR A 242 -17.42 2.26 6.41
N SER A 243 -17.71 3.41 5.79
CA SER A 243 -18.18 4.61 6.48
C SER A 243 -19.71 4.67 6.62
N LYS A 244 -20.43 3.73 5.99
CA LYS A 244 -21.89 3.58 6.09
C LYS A 244 -22.27 2.72 7.30
N ASP A 245 -23.51 2.87 7.76
CA ASP A 245 -24.06 2.01 8.81
C ASP A 245 -24.03 0.53 8.39
N LEU A 246 -23.69 -0.36 9.32
CA LEU A 246 -23.58 -1.80 9.05
C LEU A 246 -24.89 -2.45 8.56
N LYS A 247 -26.05 -1.91 8.95
CA LYS A 247 -27.36 -2.36 8.47
C LYS A 247 -27.53 -2.19 6.94
N ASP A 248 -26.79 -1.26 6.34
CA ASP A 248 -26.85 -0.94 4.90
C ASP A 248 -25.72 -1.66 4.13
N PHE A 249 -24.93 -2.49 4.81
CA PHE A 249 -23.87 -3.27 4.18
C PHE A 249 -24.37 -4.22 3.08
N PRO A 250 -25.55 -4.86 3.17
CA PRO A 250 -26.08 -5.68 2.07
C PRO A 250 -26.22 -4.90 0.75
N GLU A 251 -26.63 -3.63 0.80
CA GLU A 251 -26.71 -2.78 -0.41
C GLU A 251 -25.33 -2.48 -0.99
N THR A 252 -24.33 -2.40 -0.12
CA THR A 252 -22.93 -2.15 -0.49
C THR A 252 -22.33 -3.35 -1.25
N VAL A 253 -22.74 -4.58 -0.91
CA VAL A 253 -22.35 -5.81 -1.63
C VAL A 253 -22.80 -5.74 -3.09
N GLU A 254 -24.04 -5.32 -3.34
CA GLU A 254 -24.57 -5.16 -4.70
C GLU A 254 -23.91 -3.99 -5.42
N PHE A 255 -23.85 -2.83 -4.77
CA PHE A 255 -23.32 -1.61 -5.36
C PHE A 255 -21.87 -1.76 -5.86
N TYR A 256 -21.01 -2.42 -5.07
CA TYR A 256 -19.63 -2.67 -5.46
C TYR A 256 -19.43 -4.03 -6.13
N SER A 257 -20.47 -4.87 -6.26
CA SER A 257 -20.34 -6.23 -6.79
C SER A 257 -19.36 -7.11 -6.00
N TYR A 258 -19.36 -7.02 -4.67
CA TYR A 258 -18.49 -7.85 -3.81
C TYR A 258 -18.80 -9.35 -3.95
N TRP A 259 -20.01 -9.72 -4.36
CA TRP A 259 -20.34 -11.09 -4.75
C TRP A 259 -19.40 -11.62 -5.84
N MET A 260 -18.99 -10.78 -6.79
CA MET A 260 -18.08 -11.16 -7.86
C MET A 260 -16.67 -11.40 -7.32
N GLN A 261 -16.23 -10.60 -6.35
CA GLN A 261 -14.96 -10.81 -5.67
C GLN A 261 -14.93 -12.16 -4.94
N ALA A 262 -16.01 -12.49 -4.21
CA ALA A 262 -16.16 -13.77 -3.54
C ALA A 262 -16.12 -14.96 -4.51
N VAL A 263 -16.80 -14.86 -5.66
CA VAL A 263 -16.76 -15.90 -6.71
C VAL A 263 -15.36 -16.05 -7.30
N ILE A 264 -14.66 -14.94 -7.58
CA ILE A 264 -13.28 -14.97 -8.08
C ILE A 264 -12.36 -15.66 -7.06
N TYR A 265 -12.42 -15.26 -5.78
CA TYR A 265 -11.56 -15.86 -4.75
C TYR A 265 -11.87 -17.34 -4.54
N SER A 266 -13.14 -17.71 -4.50
CA SER A 266 -13.57 -19.12 -4.41
C SER A 266 -13.06 -19.95 -5.59
N THR A 267 -13.07 -19.39 -6.80
CA THR A 267 -12.55 -20.03 -8.01
C THR A 267 -11.03 -20.20 -7.93
N LEU A 268 -10.31 -19.13 -7.55
CA LEU A 268 -8.85 -19.14 -7.42
C LEU A 268 -8.39 -20.19 -6.40
N VAL A 269 -8.99 -20.21 -5.22
CA VAL A 269 -8.67 -21.16 -4.15
C VAL A 269 -9.05 -22.57 -4.56
N SER A 270 -10.24 -22.79 -5.11
CA SER A 270 -10.68 -24.14 -5.53
C SER A 270 -9.75 -24.81 -6.53
N ILE A 271 -9.18 -24.04 -7.47
CA ILE A 271 -8.30 -24.57 -8.51
C ILE A 271 -6.87 -24.75 -7.96
N ASN A 272 -6.33 -23.74 -7.26
CA ASN A 272 -4.96 -23.80 -6.73
C ASN A 272 -4.82 -24.86 -5.61
N PHE A 273 -5.88 -25.12 -4.85
CA PHE A 273 -5.93 -26.12 -3.78
C PHE A 273 -6.82 -27.32 -4.16
N SER A 274 -6.85 -27.66 -5.45
CA SER A 274 -7.67 -28.77 -5.98
C SER A 274 -7.35 -30.12 -5.32
N ASN A 275 -6.10 -30.37 -4.95
CA ASN A 275 -5.68 -31.54 -4.19
C ASN A 275 -6.40 -31.67 -2.83
N LEU A 276 -6.66 -30.56 -2.14
CA LEU A 276 -7.42 -30.58 -0.89
C LEU A 276 -8.90 -30.87 -1.15
N ARG A 277 -9.46 -30.31 -2.22
CA ARG A 277 -10.84 -30.62 -2.63
C ARG A 277 -11.02 -32.10 -2.98
N GLU A 278 -10.06 -32.68 -3.71
CA GLU A 278 -10.02 -34.12 -3.99
C GLU A 278 -9.90 -34.96 -2.71
N ALA A 279 -9.26 -34.43 -1.67
CA ALA A 279 -9.17 -35.05 -0.34
C ALA A 279 -10.41 -34.84 0.56
N GLY A 280 -11.48 -34.25 0.00
CA GLY A 280 -12.76 -34.04 0.65
C GLY A 280 -12.83 -32.79 1.53
N TYR A 281 -12.03 -31.76 1.21
CA TYR A 281 -12.15 -30.45 1.85
C TYR A 281 -13.23 -29.60 1.15
N GLU A 282 -13.93 -28.79 1.94
CA GLU A 282 -14.99 -27.87 1.49
C GLU A 282 -14.53 -26.41 1.45
#